data_AF-A0A2N1N442-F1
#
_entry.id   AF-A0A2N1N442-F1
#
_cell.length_a   1.000
_cell.length_b   1.000
_cell.length_c   1.000
_cell.angle_alpha   90.00
_cell.angle_beta   90.00
_cell.angle_gamma   90.00
#
_symmetry.space_group_name_H-M   'P 1'
#
loop_
_entity.id
_entity.type
_entity.pdbx_description
1 polymer ?
#
loop_
_entity_poly.entity_id
_entity_poly.type
_entity_poly.pdbx_seq_one_letter_code
_entity_poly.pdbx_strand_id
1 'polypeptide(L)'
;MGKGAKPKAKFICYYLLNTGEICGRRSTRTEGCRSHFKAKMRRPCSACRRPTKLVKPTGVDNGLCSYCNKSNYQIRHINMFRDKAQMFNLYTSEMRLRDFVNIMFALEVKVKALPIEEQECGFLI
;
A
#
# COMPACT_ATOMS: atom_id res chain seq x y z
N MET A 1 -13.83 58.52 27.53
CA MET A 1 -13.47 57.30 26.75
C MET A 1 -12.76 56.31 27.68
N GLY A 2 -13.50 55.39 28.29
CA GLY A 2 -12.95 54.42 29.25
C GLY A 2 -12.12 53.37 28.53
N LYS A 3 -10.86 53.17 28.96
CA LYS A 3 -9.98 52.10 28.45
C LYS A 3 -10.58 50.75 28.87
N GLY A 4 -11.40 50.15 27.99
CA GLY A 4 -11.94 48.81 28.18
C GLY A 4 -10.79 47.83 28.39
N ALA A 5 -10.69 47.27 29.60
CA ALA A 5 -9.69 46.28 29.95
C ALA A 5 -9.75 45.13 28.93
N LYS A 6 -8.66 44.91 28.19
CA LYS A 6 -8.60 43.80 27.23
C LYS A 6 -8.82 42.49 28.01
N PRO A 7 -9.73 41.62 27.57
CA PRO A 7 -9.97 40.35 28.23
C PRO A 7 -8.65 39.58 28.34
N LYS A 8 -8.25 39.26 29.58
CA LYS A 8 -7.04 38.48 29.85
C LYS A 8 -7.20 37.11 29.17
N ALA A 9 -6.28 36.78 28.27
CA ALA A 9 -6.34 35.50 27.56
C ALA A 9 -6.11 34.35 28.55
N LYS A 10 -7.11 33.46 28.68
CA LYS A 10 -7.12 32.34 29.63
C LYS A 10 -6.77 31.00 28.98
N PHE A 11 -6.90 30.89 27.66
CA PHE A 11 -6.78 29.65 26.92
C PHE A 11 -5.61 29.69 25.95
N ILE A 12 -5.12 28.51 25.55
CA ILE A 12 -4.09 28.33 24.52
C ILE A 12 -4.76 27.70 23.30
N CYS A 13 -4.40 28.16 22.10
CA CYS A 13 -4.91 27.59 20.86
C CYS A 13 -4.22 26.26 20.52
N TYR A 14 -4.96 25.17 20.61
CA TYR A 14 -4.50 23.81 20.30
C TYR A 14 -4.60 23.42 18.81
N TYR A 15 -4.81 24.39 17.91
CA TYR A 15 -4.92 24.10 16.48
C TYR A 15 -3.59 23.55 15.92
N LEU A 16 -3.63 22.39 15.27
CA LEU A 16 -2.49 21.77 14.61
C LEU A 16 -2.21 22.40 13.23
N LEU A 17 -1.05 23.04 13.09
CA LEU A 17 -0.54 23.60 11.84
C LEU A 17 -0.16 22.50 10.85
N ASN A 18 0.02 22.84 9.56
CA ASN A 18 0.48 21.87 8.55
C ASN A 18 1.84 21.22 8.92
N THR A 19 2.66 21.93 9.70
CA THR A 19 3.96 21.46 10.22
C THR A 19 3.83 20.37 11.28
N GLY A 20 2.63 20.19 11.88
CA GLY A 20 2.44 19.32 13.05
C GLY A 20 2.58 20.06 14.39
N GLU A 21 3.00 21.32 14.36
CA GLU A 21 3.11 22.14 15.57
C GLU A 21 1.75 22.66 16.03
N ILE A 22 1.63 22.85 17.33
CA ILE A 22 0.47 23.50 17.93
C ILE A 22 0.63 25.01 17.77
N CYS A 23 -0.45 25.69 17.36
CA CYS A 23 -0.44 27.14 17.17
C CYS A 23 0.01 27.93 18.41
N GLY A 24 -0.37 27.49 19.62
CA GLY A 24 0.15 28.02 20.89
C GLY A 24 -0.26 29.46 21.23
N ARG A 25 -0.98 30.15 20.34
CA ARG A 25 -1.42 31.53 20.57
C ARG A 25 -2.43 31.59 21.72
N ARG A 26 -2.25 32.58 22.60
CA ARG A 26 -3.21 32.84 23.67
C ARG A 26 -4.56 33.25 23.09
N SER A 27 -5.63 32.73 23.67
CA SER A 27 -7.01 33.02 23.30
C SER A 27 -7.85 33.35 24.52
N THR A 28 -8.89 34.13 24.28
CA THR A 28 -9.97 34.35 25.24
C THR A 28 -11.06 33.28 25.12
N ARG A 29 -11.07 32.51 24.03
CA ARG A 29 -12.05 31.44 23.74
C ARG A 29 -11.41 30.07 23.89
N THR A 30 -12.21 29.10 24.34
CA THR A 30 -11.83 27.68 24.43
C THR A 30 -11.63 27.04 23.04
N GLU A 31 -12.38 27.48 22.04
CA GLU A 31 -12.36 26.95 20.66
C GLU A 31 -11.03 27.20 19.93
N GLY A 32 -10.28 28.22 20.32
CA GLY A 32 -9.00 28.58 19.68
C GLY A 32 -8.83 30.09 19.53
N CYS A 33 -7.71 30.51 18.93
CA CYS A 33 -7.39 31.92 18.70
C CYS A 33 -8.30 32.52 17.62
N ARG A 34 -8.25 33.86 17.43
CA ARG A 34 -9.08 34.58 16.45
C ARG A 34 -8.97 34.03 15.01
N SER A 35 -7.84 33.42 14.65
CA SER A 35 -7.65 32.80 13.33
C SER A 35 -8.18 31.37 13.24
N HIS A 36 -8.32 30.67 14.37
CA HIS A 36 -8.60 29.23 14.40
C HIS A 36 -9.90 28.85 15.09
N PHE A 37 -10.65 29.78 15.70
CA PHE A 37 -11.89 29.47 16.41
C PHE A 37 -12.98 28.82 15.52
N LYS A 38 -12.96 29.08 14.20
CA LYS A 38 -13.83 28.42 13.21
C LYS A 38 -13.16 27.27 12.47
N ALA A 39 -11.88 27.00 12.74
CA ALA A 39 -11.14 26.00 12.01
C ALA A 39 -11.50 24.60 12.55
N LYS A 40 -11.83 23.67 11.65
CA LYS A 40 -12.04 22.27 12.03
C LYS A 40 -10.73 21.70 12.59
N MET A 41 -10.81 21.04 13.75
CA MET A 41 -9.68 20.32 14.34
C MET A 41 -9.14 19.30 13.34
N ARG A 42 -7.83 19.10 13.37
CA ARG A 42 -7.14 18.14 12.50
C ARG A 42 -6.72 16.93 13.32
N ARG A 43 -6.75 15.75 12.70
CA ARG A 43 -6.21 14.51 13.31
C ARG A 43 -4.87 14.16 12.66
N PRO A 44 -3.84 13.78 13.42
CA PRO A 44 -2.58 13.32 12.82
C PRO A 44 -2.78 12.03 12.03
N CYS A 45 -2.09 11.92 10.89
CA CYS A 45 -2.05 10.70 10.08
C CYS A 45 -1.39 9.56 10.87
N SER A 46 -1.93 8.35 10.82
CA SER A 46 -1.30 7.18 11.48
C SER A 46 0.07 6.83 10.89
N ALA A 47 0.24 6.94 9.57
CA ALA A 47 1.47 6.57 8.88
C ALA A 47 2.56 7.65 8.94
N CYS A 48 2.22 8.91 8.69
CA CYS A 48 3.20 9.99 8.56
C CYS A 48 3.10 11.08 9.64
N ARG A 49 2.19 10.93 10.61
CA ARG A 49 1.91 11.88 11.71
C ARG A 49 1.50 13.29 11.28
N ARG A 50 1.51 13.62 9.99
CA ARG A 50 1.08 14.92 9.47
C ARG A 50 -0.41 15.15 9.76
N PRO A 51 -0.79 16.34 10.25
CA PRO A 51 -2.19 16.64 10.54
C PRO A 51 -3.02 16.66 9.27
N THR A 52 -4.08 15.86 9.29
CA THR A 52 -4.99 15.64 8.17
C THR A 52 -6.24 16.49 8.33
N LYS A 53 -6.71 17.05 7.20
CA LYS A 53 -8.04 17.66 7.16
C LYS A 53 -9.05 16.54 7.37
N LEU A 54 -9.95 16.71 8.35
CA LEU A 54 -11.03 15.78 8.64
C LEU A 54 -12.07 15.66 7.52
N VAL A 55 -12.02 16.52 6.49
CA VAL A 55 -12.91 16.41 5.34
C VAL A 55 -12.40 15.28 4.45
N LYS A 56 -12.74 14.06 4.84
CA LYS A 56 -12.69 12.89 3.97
C LYS A 56 -14.09 12.64 3.42
N PRO A 57 -14.22 12.13 2.18
CA PRO A 57 -15.48 11.56 1.72
C PRO A 57 -15.95 10.49 2.70
N THR A 58 -17.25 10.44 2.97
CA THR A 58 -17.89 9.43 3.80
C THR A 58 -17.48 8.04 3.31
N GLY A 59 -16.88 7.22 4.19
CA GLY A 59 -16.39 5.87 3.86
C GLY A 59 -14.87 5.69 3.75
N VAL A 60 -14.05 6.74 3.95
CA VAL A 60 -12.57 6.66 3.88
C VAL A 60 -11.88 6.99 5.22
N ASP A 61 -12.49 6.59 6.34
CA ASP A 61 -11.97 6.87 7.69
C ASP A 61 -10.85 5.90 8.12
N ASN A 62 -9.79 5.84 7.31
CA ASN A 62 -8.68 4.90 7.49
C ASN A 62 -7.55 5.49 8.37
N GLY A 63 -7.78 6.64 9.03
CA GLY A 63 -6.74 7.37 9.78
C GLY A 63 -5.57 7.93 8.95
N LEU A 64 -5.55 7.71 7.63
CA LEU A 64 -4.48 8.15 6.73
C LEU A 64 -4.73 9.53 6.12
N CYS A 65 -3.65 10.25 5.79
CA CYS A 65 -3.73 11.47 5.00
C CYS A 65 -4.03 11.17 3.52
N SER A 66 -4.49 12.17 2.77
CA SER A 66 -4.76 12.03 1.33
C SER A 66 -3.55 11.50 0.56
N TYR A 67 -2.34 11.94 0.91
CA TYR A 67 -1.10 11.48 0.31
C TYR A 67 -0.82 10.00 0.60
N CYS A 68 -0.86 9.58 1.87
CA CYS A 68 -0.66 8.18 2.26
C CYS A 68 -1.77 7.27 1.71
N ASN A 69 -3.01 7.75 1.61
CA ASN A 69 -4.10 7.03 0.95
C ASN A 69 -3.80 6.79 -0.53
N LYS A 70 -3.35 7.83 -1.26
CA LYS A 70 -2.96 7.70 -2.67
C LYS A 70 -1.82 6.69 -2.84
N SER A 71 -0.78 6.80 -2.02
CA SER A 71 0.35 5.87 -2.03
C SER A 71 -0.09 4.42 -1.73
N ASN A 72 -0.96 4.22 -0.74
CA ASN A 72 -1.48 2.89 -0.42
C ASN A 72 -2.32 2.31 -1.57
N TYR A 73 -3.13 3.12 -2.24
CA TYR A 73 -3.87 2.68 -3.41
C TYR A 73 -2.93 2.22 -4.53
N GLN A 74 -1.89 3.00 -4.81
CA GLN A 74 -0.88 2.65 -5.82
C GLN A 74 -0.13 1.35 -5.47
N ILE A 75 0.31 1.20 -4.22
CA ILE A 75 0.99 -0.02 -3.75
C ILE A 75 0.08 -1.23 -3.89
N ARG A 76 -1.18 -1.13 -3.46
CA ARG A 76 -2.16 -2.21 -3.63
C ARG A 76 -2.34 -2.61 -5.09
N HIS A 77 -2.38 -1.63 -5.99
CA HIS A 77 -2.54 -1.88 -7.42
C HIS A 77 -1.30 -2.57 -8.03
N ILE A 78 -0.10 -2.15 -7.62
CA ILE A 78 1.15 -2.80 -8.04
C ILE A 78 1.24 -4.22 -7.51
N ASN A 79 0.87 -4.45 -6.24
CA ASN A 79 0.86 -5.80 -5.66
C ASN A 79 -0.10 -6.71 -6.41
N MET A 80 -1.31 -6.24 -6.74
CA MET A 80 -2.25 -7.00 -7.58
C MET A 80 -1.64 -7.42 -8.92
N PHE A 81 -0.88 -6.54 -9.58
CA PHE A 81 -0.19 -6.91 -10.82
C PHE A 81 0.93 -7.92 -10.60
N ARG A 82 1.70 -7.80 -9.51
CA ARG A 82 2.73 -8.78 -9.15
C ARG A 82 2.13 -10.15 -8.87
N ASP A 83 1.04 -10.21 -8.13
CA ASP A 83 0.35 -11.47 -7.81
C ASP A 83 -0.15 -12.16 -9.09
N LYS A 84 -0.72 -11.40 -10.02
CA LYS A 84 -1.13 -11.91 -11.33
C LYS A 84 0.04 -12.43 -12.15
N ALA A 85 1.16 -11.71 -12.18
CA ALA A 85 2.36 -12.14 -12.90
C ALA A 85 2.96 -13.43 -12.29
N GLN A 86 2.96 -13.54 -10.96
CA GLN A 86 3.40 -14.75 -10.26
C GLN A 86 2.52 -15.95 -10.61
N MET A 87 1.20 -15.79 -10.58
CA MET A 87 0.27 -16.86 -10.97
C MET A 87 0.49 -17.31 -12.42
N PHE A 88 0.70 -16.37 -13.34
CA PHE A 88 1.00 -16.71 -14.74
C PHE A 88 2.32 -17.49 -14.88
N ASN A 89 3.36 -17.09 -14.14
CA ASN A 89 4.64 -17.79 -14.13
C ASN A 89 4.52 -19.22 -13.58
N LEU A 90 3.75 -19.41 -12.50
CA LEU A 90 3.49 -20.74 -11.94
C LEU A 90 2.75 -21.64 -12.95
N TYR A 91 1.68 -21.13 -13.55
CA TYR A 91 0.93 -21.86 -14.58
C TYR A 91 1.79 -22.26 -15.78
N THR A 92 2.58 -21.33 -16.31
CA THR A 92 3.50 -21.62 -17.43
C THR A 92 4.60 -22.60 -17.04
N SER A 93 5.10 -22.56 -15.80
CA SER A 93 6.06 -23.55 -15.30
C SER A 93 5.45 -24.95 -15.21
N GLU A 94 4.20 -25.08 -14.76
CA GLU A 94 3.50 -26.36 -14.73
C GLU A 94 3.26 -26.93 -16.13
N MET A 95 2.85 -26.10 -17.09
CA MET A 95 2.70 -26.54 -18.49
C MET A 95 4.02 -27.09 -19.05
N ARG A 96 5.13 -26.35 -18.86
CA ARG A 96 6.46 -26.80 -19.32
C ARG A 96 6.88 -28.10 -18.67
N LEU A 97 6.60 -28.30 -17.38
CA LEU A 97 6.88 -29.55 -16.69
C LEU A 97 6.06 -30.71 -17.26
N ARG A 98 4.77 -30.50 -17.56
CA ARG A 98 3.94 -31.53 -18.23
C ARG A 98 4.48 -31.86 -19.62
N ASP A 99 4.84 -30.87 -20.42
CA ASP A 99 5.41 -31.09 -21.75
C ASP A 99 6.72 -31.88 -21.66
N PHE A 100 7.59 -31.55 -20.70
CA PHE A 100 8.83 -32.28 -20.47
C PHE A 100 8.57 -33.74 -20.08
N VAL A 101 7.64 -34.00 -19.16
CA VAL A 101 7.27 -35.36 -18.75
C VAL A 101 6.69 -36.15 -19.91
N ASN A 102 5.82 -35.53 -20.73
CA ASN A 102 5.24 -36.17 -21.91
C ASN A 102 6.32 -36.54 -22.94
N ILE A 103 7.30 -35.66 -23.17
CA ILE A 103 8.43 -35.94 -24.05
C ILE A 103 9.27 -37.11 -23.51
N MET A 104 9.60 -37.10 -22.22
CA MET A 104 10.38 -38.17 -21.60
C MET A 104 9.66 -39.52 -21.70
N PHE A 105 8.35 -39.56 -21.47
CA PHE A 105 7.54 -40.77 -21.63
C PHE A 105 7.52 -41.26 -23.08
N ALA A 106 7.37 -40.35 -24.05
CA ALA A 106 7.37 -40.70 -25.47
C ALA A 106 8.74 -41.25 -25.93
N LEU A 107 9.84 -40.72 -25.40
CA LEU A 107 11.19 -41.25 -25.65
C LEU A 107 11.35 -42.65 -25.05
N GLU A 108 10.87 -42.87 -23.83
CA GLU A 108 10.93 -44.19 -23.18
C GLU A 108 10.15 -45.26 -23.95
N VAL A 109 8.94 -44.92 -24.44
CA VAL A 109 8.15 -45.79 -25.31
C VAL A 109 8.88 -46.09 -26.62
N LYS A 110 9.52 -45.09 -27.24
CA LYS A 110 10.32 -45.29 -28.46
C LYS A 110 11.51 -46.21 -28.21
N VAL A 111 12.24 -46.03 -27.11
CA VAL A 111 13.38 -46.90 -26.76
C VAL A 111 12.94 -48.35 -26.58
N LYS A 112 11.77 -48.58 -25.96
CA LYS A 112 11.22 -49.93 -25.76
C LYS A 112 10.60 -50.55 -27.02
N ALA A 113 10.26 -49.74 -28.02
CA ALA A 113 9.68 -50.18 -29.28
C ALA A 113 10.73 -50.42 -30.39
N LEU A 114 12.01 -50.14 -30.13
CA LEU A 114 13.09 -50.48 -31.06
C LEU A 114 13.26 -52.01 -31.12
N PRO A 115 13.38 -52.59 -32.32
CA PRO A 115 13.61 -54.02 -32.48
C PRO A 115 14.94 -54.43 -31.83
N ILE A 116 14.93 -55.59 -31.18
CA ILE A 116 16.04 -56.14 -30.37
C ILE A 116 17.34 -56.26 -31.19
N GLU A 117 17.27 -56.37 -32.52
CA GLU A 117 18.43 -56.50 -33.41
C GLU A 117 19.33 -55.24 -33.48
N GLU A 118 18.84 -54.06 -33.08
CA GLU A 118 19.68 -52.85 -32.96
C GLU A 118 20.25 -52.62 -31.55
N GLN A 119 19.82 -53.38 -30.53
CA GLN A 119 20.31 -53.24 -29.16
C GLN A 119 21.64 -53.97 -28.90
N GLU A 120 21.98 -55.00 -29.69
CA GLU A 120 23.24 -55.76 -29.53
C GLU A 120 24.34 -55.39 -30.53
N CYS A 121 24.05 -54.55 -31.54
CA CYS A 121 25.02 -54.23 -32.60
C CYS A 121 26.05 -53.15 -32.20
N GLY A 122 26.01 -52.64 -30.96
CA GLY A 122 26.91 -51.60 -30.45
C GLY A 122 28.11 -52.09 -29.65
N PHE A 123 28.32 -53.41 -29.50
CA PHE A 123 29.35 -53.95 -28.61
C PHE A 123 30.14 -55.11 -29.24
N LEU A 124 30.65 -54.93 -30.47
CA LEU A 124 31.64 -55.84 -31.06
C LEU A 124 32.37 -55.18 -32.24
N ILE A 125 33.22 -54.18 -31.94
CA ILE A 125 34.51 -53.93 -32.62
C ILE A 125 35.50 -53.39 -31.58
#